data_AF-A0A1C5KNY1-F1
#
_entry.id   AF-A0A1C5KNY1-F1
#
_cell.length_a   1.000
_cell.length_b   1.000
_cell.length_c   1.000
_cell.angle_alpha   90.00
_cell.angle_beta   90.00
_cell.angle_gamma   90.00
#
_symmetry.space_group_name_H-M   'P 1'
#
loop_
_entity.id
_entity.type
_entity.pdbx_description
1 polymer ?
#
loop_
_entity_poly.entity_id
_entity_poly.type
_entity_poly.pdbx_seq_one_letter_code
_entity_poly.pdbx_strand_id
1 'polypeptide(L)' 'MYAVDIKWDTDDEDVDLPNVVKVPDNLTDGEDISDWLSDKYGFCHDGFALKEV' A
#
# COMPACT_ATOMS: atom_id res chain seq x y z
N MET A 1 11.76 3.92 -2.36
CA MET A 1 11.11 3.29 -1.19
C MET A 1 10.05 2.30 -1.66
N TYR A 2 9.79 1.22 -0.92
CA TYR A 2 8.74 0.25 -1.23
C TYR A 2 7.82 0.05 -0.04
N ALA A 3 6.52 -0.01 -0.29
CA ALA A 3 5.54 -0.54 0.64
C ALA A 3 5.52 -2.06 0.46
N VAL A 4 5.73 -2.80 1.53
CA VAL A 4 5.83 -4.26 1.58
C VAL A 4 4.91 -4.80 2.67
N ASP A 5 4.57 -6.09 2.60
CA ASP A 5 3.69 -6.75 3.58
C ASP A 5 2.35 -5.99 3.75
N ILE A 6 1.79 -5.50 2.64
CA ILE A 6 0.55 -4.72 2.63
C ILE A 6 -0.62 -5.65 2.95
N LYS A 7 -1.35 -5.33 4.03
CA LYS A 7 -2.56 -6.04 4.45
C LYS A 7 -3.77 -5.35 3.87
N TRP A 8 -4.17 -5.77 2.68
CA TRP A 8 -5.37 -5.23 2.04
C TRP A 8 -6.61 -5.65 2.80
N ASP A 9 -7.51 -4.70 3.02
CA ASP A 9 -8.86 -4.94 3.52
C ASP A 9 -9.80 -5.02 2.31
N THR A 10 -10.09 -6.26 1.90
CA THR A 10 -10.85 -6.55 0.68
C THR A 10 -12.27 -7.02 0.98
N ASP A 11 -12.73 -6.89 2.24
CA ASP A 11 -14.06 -7.35 2.71
C ASP A 11 -14.33 -8.82 2.30
N ASP A 12 -13.32 -9.69 2.45
CA ASP A 12 -13.32 -11.11 2.04
C ASP A 12 -13.51 -11.38 0.53
N GLU A 13 -13.36 -10.36 -0.33
CA GLU A 13 -13.37 -10.52 -1.78
C GLU A 13 -12.03 -11.10 -2.29
N ASP A 14 -12.12 -12.02 -3.25
CA ASP A 14 -10.97 -12.62 -3.94
C ASP A 14 -10.43 -11.64 -4.99
N VAL A 15 -9.51 -10.76 -4.58
CA VAL A 15 -8.88 -9.76 -5.44
C VAL A 15 -7.36 -9.96 -5.51
N ASP A 16 -6.80 -9.82 -6.71
CA ASP A 16 -5.36 -9.96 -6.94
C ASP A 16 -4.65 -8.61 -6.71
N LEU A 17 -4.34 -8.33 -5.43
CA LEU A 17 -3.63 -7.11 -5.04
C LEU A 17 -2.15 -7.41 -4.72
N PRO A 18 -1.23 -6.51 -5.13
CA PRO A 18 0.19 -6.71 -4.88
C PRO A 18 0.53 -6.54 -3.40
N ASN A 19 1.36 -7.44 -2.87
CA ASN A 19 1.93 -7.32 -1.52
C ASN A 19 3.14 -6.38 -1.44
N VAL A 20 3.71 -6.02 -2.59
CA VAL A 20 4.87 -5.13 -2.69
C VAL A 20 4.63 -4.11 -3.78
N VAL A 21 4.73 -2.83 -3.41
CA VAL A 21 4.48 -1.71 -4.30
C VAL A 21 5.62 -0.70 -4.19
N LYS A 22 6.16 -0.29 -5.34
CA LYS A 22 7.14 0.80 -5.38
C LYS A 22 6.41 2.12 -5.08
N VAL A 23 6.83 2.78 -4.00
CA VAL A 23 6.31 4.09 -3.60
C VAL A 23 7.00 5.18 -4.44
N PRO A 24 6.25 6.15 -4.98
CA PRO A 24 6.79 7.33 -5.64
C PRO A 24 7.79 8.09 -4.75
N ASP A 25 8.90 8.57 -5.32
CA ASP A 25 9.94 9.26 -4.55
C ASP A 25 9.49 10.61 -3.95
N ASN A 26 8.32 11.13 -4.37
CA ASN A 26 7.70 12.32 -3.81
C ASN A 26 6.85 12.04 -2.56
N LEU A 27 6.66 10.78 -2.17
CA LEU A 27 5.93 10.39 -0.96
C LEU A 27 6.93 9.81 0.04
N THR A 28 7.10 10.51 1.16
CA THR A 28 8.03 10.11 2.23
C THR A 28 7.32 9.85 3.56
N ASP A 29 6.07 10.29 3.69
CA ASP A 29 5.27 10.13 4.90
C ASP A 29 4.36 8.90 4.81
N GLY A 30 4.18 8.21 5.94
CA GLY A 30 3.34 7.01 6.00
C GLY A 30 1.87 7.30 5.69
N GLU A 31 1.35 8.46 6.08
CA GLU A 31 -0.04 8.85 5.81
C GLU A 31 -0.24 9.14 4.31
N ASP A 32 0.67 9.91 3.69
CA ASP A 32 0.61 10.19 2.26
C ASP A 32 0.72 8.91 1.41
N ILE A 33 1.53 7.94 1.86
CA ILE A 33 1.66 6.64 1.20
C ILE A 33 0.40 5.80 1.41
N SER A 34 -0.21 5.87 2.59
CA SER A 34 -1.47 5.20 2.93
C SER A 34 -2.60 5.66 2.02
N ASP A 35 -2.79 6.98 1.90
CA ASP A 35 -3.80 7.57 1.02
C ASP A 35 -3.53 7.20 -0.43
N TRP A 36 -2.27 7.29 -0.88
CA TRP A 36 -1.91 6.93 -2.25
C TRP A 36 -2.17 5.46 -2.59
N LEU A 37 -1.89 4.52 -1.68
CA LEU A 37 -2.20 3.10 -1.87
C LEU A 37 -3.71 2.90 -2.03
N SER A 38 -4.51 3.51 -1.16
CA SER A 38 -5.96 3.43 -1.21
C SER A 38 -6.54 4.04 -2.49
N ASP A 39 -6.08 5.22 -2.90
CA ASP A 39 -6.51 5.86 -4.15
C ASP A 39 -6.11 5.07 -5.39
N LYS A 40 -4.92 4.48 -5.39
CA LYS A 40 -4.38 3.78 -6.57
C LYS A 40 -5.04 2.43 -6.81
N TYR A 41 -5.27 1.67 -5.74
CA TYR A 41 -5.82 0.33 -5.83
C TYR A 41 -7.33 0.30 -5.60
N GLY A 42 -7.91 1.34 -4.99
CA GLY A 42 -9.32 1.43 -4.67
C GLY A 42 -9.74 0.61 -3.45
N PHE A 43 -8.77 0.18 -2.64
CA PHE A 43 -8.98 -0.66 -1.46
C PHE A 43 -8.32 -0.05 -0.23
N CYS A 44 -8.99 -0.16 0.91
CA CYS A 44 -8.37 0.12 2.19
C CYS A 44 -7.33 -0.95 2.53
N HIS A 45 -6.46 -0.63 3.48
CA HIS A 45 -5.46 -1.54 4.01
C HIS A 45 -5.36 -1.35 5.52
N ASP A 46 -5.16 -2.45 6.23
CA ASP A 46 -4.96 -2.49 7.69
C ASP A 46 -3.53 -2.13 8.11
N GLY A 47 -2.65 -1.98 7.12
CA GLY A 47 -1.27 -1.55 7.32
C GLY A 47 -0.30 -2.12 6.31
N PHE A 48 0.89 -1.53 6.31
CA PHE A 48 2.01 -1.91 5.45
C PHE A 48 3.33 -1.60 6.17
N ALA A 49 4.40 -2.20 5.70
CA ALA A 49 5.76 -1.87 6.11
C ALA A 49 6.48 -1.09 5.01
N LEU A 50 7.38 -0.20 5.40
CA LEU A 50 8.22 0.53 4.45
C LEU A 50 9.63 -0.03 4.45
N LYS A 51 10.14 -0.28 3.24
CA LYS A 51 11.49 -0.78 3.01
C LYS A 51 12.23 0.09 2.01
N GLU A 52 13.38 0.61 2.43
CA GLU A 52 14.37 1.17 1.55
C GLU A 52 15.21 0.03 0.97
N VAL A 53 15.35 0.01 -0.35
CA VAL A 53 16.17 -0.95 -1.11
C VAL A 53 17.06 -0.20 -2.09
#